data_AF-A0A845M4U4-F1
#
_entry.id   AF-A0A845M4U4-F1
#
_cell.length_a   1.000
_cell.length_b   1.000
_cell.length_c   1.000
_cell.angle_alpha   90.00
_cell.angle_beta   90.00
_cell.angle_gamma   90.00
#
_symmetry.space_group_name_H-M   'P 1'
#
loop_
_entity.id
_entity.type
_entity.pdbx_description
1 polymer ?
#
loop_
_entity_poly.entity_id
_entity_poly.type
_entity_poly.pdbx_seq_one_letter_code
_entity_poly.pdbx_strand_id
1 'polypeptide(L)'
;MTQKIPGILPKLAAFVAATLIGVPASAQSHVNAVVTDGQSQFAEGVLQGYFLQGADGATLCADPYVIGKYVSCAPALQINGRVYRAPDKKVWVHTNGQLGGMDVLDAQGRRVCTDPVASNKFRGPDSYLFCP
;
A
#
# COMPACT_ATOMS: atom_id res chain seq x y z
N MET A 1 -12.36 -30.32 80.16
CA MET A 1 -11.87 -31.48 79.39
C MET A 1 -12.30 -31.31 77.93
N THR A 2 -11.30 -31.18 77.07
CA THR A 2 -11.21 -31.52 75.63
C THR A 2 -12.48 -31.49 74.76
N GLN A 3 -12.52 -30.61 73.75
CA GLN A 3 -12.46 -31.04 72.34
C GLN A 3 -12.22 -29.88 71.36
N LYS A 4 -11.16 -30.04 70.55
CA LYS A 4 -10.89 -29.31 69.30
C LYS A 4 -11.79 -29.88 68.19
N ILE A 5 -12.31 -29.02 67.31
CA ILE A 5 -12.63 -29.38 65.92
C ILE A 5 -12.06 -28.29 64.99
N PRO A 6 -11.25 -28.64 63.99
CA PRO A 6 -10.61 -27.70 63.07
C PRO A 6 -11.41 -27.49 61.78
N GLY A 7 -11.19 -26.32 61.16
CA GLY A 7 -11.03 -26.16 59.72
C GLY A 7 -12.26 -26.32 58.82
N ILE A 8 -12.78 -25.20 58.32
CA ILE A 8 -13.35 -25.13 56.97
C ILE A 8 -12.82 -23.86 56.30
N LEU A 9 -11.91 -24.06 55.33
CA LEU A 9 -11.46 -23.05 54.38
C LEU A 9 -12.66 -22.50 53.60
N PRO A 10 -12.77 -21.18 53.38
CA PRO A 10 -13.66 -20.66 52.35
C PRO A 10 -13.04 -20.93 50.97
N LYS A 11 -13.58 -21.92 50.25
CA LYS A 11 -13.43 -21.99 48.79
C LYS A 11 -14.29 -20.89 48.18
N LEU A 12 -13.69 -19.74 47.89
CA LEU A 12 -14.32 -18.71 47.05
C LEU A 12 -13.40 -18.41 45.86
N ALA A 13 -13.74 -19.14 44.79
CA ALA A 13 -13.65 -18.76 43.39
C ALA A 13 -12.67 -17.64 43.02
N ALA A 14 -11.50 -18.04 42.55
CA ALA A 14 -10.67 -17.23 41.68
C ALA A 14 -11.36 -17.12 40.31
N PHE A 15 -11.88 -15.95 39.97
CA PHE A 15 -12.12 -15.53 38.59
C PHE A 15 -12.37 -14.02 38.57
N VAL A 16 -11.33 -13.23 38.27
CA VAL A 16 -11.52 -11.96 37.56
C VAL A 16 -10.43 -11.89 36.49
N ALA A 17 -10.87 -12.15 35.26
CA ALA A 17 -10.13 -11.89 34.06
C ALA A 17 -9.87 -10.38 33.94
N ALA A 18 -8.63 -9.96 34.10
CA ALA A 18 -8.19 -8.63 33.68
C ALA A 18 -7.53 -8.78 32.31
N THR A 19 -8.39 -8.70 31.30
CA THR A 19 -8.14 -8.29 29.92
C THR A 19 -6.75 -7.70 29.68
N LEU A 20 -5.90 -8.45 28.97
CA LEU A 20 -4.83 -7.87 28.16
C LEU A 20 -5.51 -6.91 27.17
N ILE A 21 -5.40 -5.61 27.42
CA ILE A 21 -5.65 -4.60 26.39
C ILE A 21 -4.50 -4.77 25.40
N GLY A 22 -4.68 -5.70 24.46
CA GLY A 22 -3.91 -5.76 23.24
C GLY A 22 -4.18 -4.45 22.53
N VAL A 23 -3.26 -3.50 22.66
CA VAL A 23 -3.20 -2.34 21.77
C VAL A 23 -3.22 -2.94 20.37
N PRO A 24 -4.21 -2.63 19.51
CA PRO A 24 -4.10 -3.03 18.12
C PRO A 24 -2.82 -2.36 17.63
N ALA A 25 -1.84 -3.19 17.24
CA ALA A 25 -0.69 -2.73 16.49
C ALA A 25 -1.27 -1.96 15.31
N SER A 26 -1.20 -0.64 15.38
CA SER A 26 -1.57 0.23 14.28
C SER A 26 -0.68 -0.18 13.13
N ALA A 27 -1.25 -0.91 12.17
CA ALA A 27 -0.63 -1.12 10.87
C ALA A 27 -0.42 0.27 10.28
N GLN A 28 0.77 0.83 10.47
CA GLN A 28 1.20 2.00 9.76
C GLN A 28 1.28 1.60 8.29
N SER A 29 0.21 1.84 7.55
CA SER A 29 0.25 1.88 6.09
C SER A 29 1.15 3.07 5.75
N HIS A 30 2.46 2.81 5.66
CA HIS A 30 3.44 3.82 5.34
C HIS A 30 3.34 4.12 3.85
N VAL A 31 2.45 5.05 3.49
CA VAL A 31 2.65 5.83 2.26
C VAL A 31 3.93 6.63 2.51
N ASN A 32 5.07 6.10 2.09
CA ASN A 32 6.36 6.79 2.18
C ASN A 32 6.83 7.33 0.83
N ALA A 33 6.03 7.10 -0.23
CA ALA A 33 6.18 7.71 -1.53
C ALA A 33 4.85 8.28 -2.02
N VAL A 34 4.90 9.40 -2.74
CA VAL A 34 3.73 10.06 -3.34
C VAL A 34 4.02 10.47 -4.77
N VAL A 35 2.99 10.43 -5.62
CA VAL A 35 3.06 10.96 -6.98
C VAL A 35 2.74 12.45 -6.94
N THR A 36 3.60 13.28 -7.51
CA THR A 36 3.49 14.75 -7.48
C THR A 36 3.80 15.38 -8.83
N ASP A 37 3.28 16.59 -9.02
CA ASP A 37 3.65 17.52 -10.09
C ASP A 37 4.46 18.73 -9.57
N GLY A 38 4.92 18.68 -8.32
CA GLY A 38 5.63 19.77 -7.64
C GLY A 38 4.73 20.82 -7.00
N GLN A 39 3.42 20.77 -7.23
CA GLN A 39 2.43 21.67 -6.61
C GLN A 39 1.50 20.95 -5.64
N SER A 40 1.23 19.66 -5.89
CA SER A 40 0.27 18.85 -5.14
C SER A 40 0.91 17.57 -4.59
N GLN A 41 0.43 17.09 -3.44
CA GLN A 41 0.90 15.83 -2.81
C GLN A 41 0.27 14.57 -3.44
N PHE A 42 -0.64 14.74 -4.40
CA PHE A 42 -1.19 13.67 -5.21
C PHE A 42 -1.55 14.24 -6.58
N ALA A 43 -0.86 13.78 -7.62
CA ALA A 43 -1.07 14.23 -8.99
C ALA A 43 -1.30 13.06 -9.93
N GLU A 44 -2.27 13.22 -10.83
CA GLU A 44 -2.49 12.32 -11.97
C GLU A 44 -1.69 12.80 -13.18
N GLY A 45 -1.27 11.87 -14.04
CA GLY A 45 -0.50 12.19 -15.24
C GLY A 45 0.34 11.02 -15.74
N VAL A 46 1.41 11.34 -16.45
CA VAL A 46 2.37 10.37 -17.01
C VAL A 46 3.64 10.35 -16.17
N LEU A 47 4.02 9.17 -15.66
CA LEU A 47 5.30 8.96 -14.99
C LEU A 47 6.42 8.81 -16.02
N GLN A 48 6.73 9.90 -16.72
CA GLN A 48 7.73 9.89 -17.79
C GLN A 48 9.14 9.57 -17.25
N GLY A 49 9.80 8.59 -17.84
CA GLY A 49 11.09 8.04 -17.43
C GLY A 49 11.00 6.92 -16.39
N TYR A 50 9.81 6.37 -16.15
CA TYR A 50 9.60 5.23 -15.26
C TYR A 50 9.30 3.95 -16.05
N PHE A 51 9.83 2.83 -15.58
CA PHE A 51 9.46 1.49 -16.05
C PHE A 51 8.63 0.78 -15.00
N LEU A 52 7.46 0.27 -15.39
CA LEU A 52 6.63 -0.56 -14.55
C LEU A 52 7.04 -2.02 -14.72
N GLN A 53 7.40 -2.69 -13.62
CA GLN A 53 7.81 -4.09 -13.60
C GLN A 53 6.83 -4.96 -12.84
N GLY A 54 6.56 -6.14 -13.39
CA GLY A 54 5.82 -7.20 -12.72
C GLY A 54 6.65 -7.90 -11.63
N ALA A 55 6.02 -8.82 -10.92
CA ALA A 55 6.66 -9.58 -9.85
C ALA A 55 7.81 -10.49 -10.33
N ASP A 56 7.82 -10.83 -11.61
CA ASP A 56 8.90 -11.58 -12.27
C ASP A 56 10.08 -10.68 -12.72
N GLY A 57 10.01 -9.37 -12.46
CA GLY A 57 10.99 -8.39 -12.92
C GLY A 57 10.85 -8.01 -14.40
N ALA A 58 9.89 -8.57 -15.12
CA ALA A 58 9.63 -8.20 -16.51
C ALA A 58 9.02 -6.80 -16.58
N THR A 59 9.49 -6.00 -17.55
CA THR A 59 8.90 -4.69 -17.80
C THR A 59 7.55 -4.86 -18.48
N LEU A 60 6.49 -4.38 -17.84
CA LEU A 60 5.13 -4.38 -18.36
C LEU A 60 4.92 -3.23 -19.35
N CYS A 61 5.43 -2.04 -19.00
CA CYS A 61 5.41 -0.87 -19.87
C CYS A 61 6.41 0.20 -19.39
N ALA A 62 6.74 1.11 -20.31
CA ALA A 62 7.42 2.37 -20.01
C ALA A 62 6.40 3.51 -19.90
N ASP A 63 6.74 4.54 -19.13
CA ASP A 63 5.96 5.75 -18.93
C ASP A 63 4.50 5.49 -18.51
N PRO A 64 4.27 4.75 -17.41
CA PRO A 64 2.93 4.41 -16.97
C PRO A 64 2.13 5.65 -16.54
N TYR A 65 0.80 5.52 -16.60
CA TYR A 65 -0.15 6.58 -16.28
C TYR A 65 -0.67 6.44 -14.86
N VAL A 66 -0.78 7.56 -14.16
CA VAL A 66 -1.43 7.66 -12.84
C VAL A 66 -2.83 8.24 -13.04
N ILE A 67 -3.86 7.47 -12.67
CA ILE A 67 -5.28 7.80 -12.86
C ILE A 67 -6.01 7.48 -11.56
N GLY A 68 -6.34 8.48 -10.76
CA GLY A 68 -6.77 8.29 -9.37
C GLY A 68 -5.81 7.34 -8.65
N LYS A 69 -6.37 6.37 -7.93
CA LYS A 69 -5.60 5.35 -7.22
C LYS A 69 -4.92 4.28 -8.08
N TYR A 70 -4.87 4.44 -9.41
CA TYR A 70 -4.36 3.42 -10.32
C TYR A 70 -3.06 3.87 -11.00
N VAL A 71 -2.12 2.94 -11.12
CA VAL A 71 -1.00 3.02 -12.07
C VAL A 71 -1.30 2.07 -13.22
N SER A 72 -1.27 2.55 -14.46
CA SER A 72 -1.77 1.82 -15.62
C SER A 72 -0.83 1.94 -16.82
N CYS A 73 -0.67 0.86 -17.59
CA CYS A 73 0.00 0.91 -18.89
C CYS A 73 -0.84 1.54 -20.00
N ALA A 74 -2.14 1.76 -19.76
CA ALA A 74 -3.05 2.44 -20.68
C ALA A 74 -3.39 3.85 -20.18
N PRO A 75 -3.52 4.85 -21.09
CA PRO A 75 -3.86 6.23 -20.73
C PRO A 75 -5.31 6.40 -20.25
N ALA A 76 -6.13 5.36 -20.40
CA ALA A 76 -7.52 5.34 -20.01
C ALA A 76 -7.90 4.00 -19.39
N LEU A 77 -8.77 4.04 -18.38
CA LEU A 77 -9.29 2.87 -17.68
C LEU A 77 -10.81 2.88 -17.71
N GLN A 78 -11.41 1.72 -17.97
CA GLN A 78 -12.86 1.54 -17.82
C GLN A 78 -13.14 0.83 -16.49
N ILE A 79 -13.80 1.52 -15.57
CA ILE A 79 -14.11 1.04 -14.22
C ILE A 79 -15.60 1.25 -13.98
N ASN A 80 -16.32 0.18 -13.66
CA ASN A 80 -17.77 0.21 -13.41
C ASN A 80 -18.57 0.94 -14.52
N GLY A 81 -18.19 0.72 -15.78
CA GLY A 81 -18.85 1.35 -16.94
C GLY A 81 -18.45 2.80 -17.21
N ARG A 82 -17.60 3.43 -16.39
CA ARG A 82 -17.09 4.78 -16.60
C ARG A 82 -15.64 4.77 -17.08
N VAL A 83 -15.32 5.63 -18.04
CA VAL A 83 -13.96 5.82 -18.54
C VAL A 83 -13.27 6.94 -17.77
N TYR A 84 -12.12 6.63 -17.18
CA TYR A 84 -11.22 7.56 -16.52
C TYR A 84 -9.96 7.72 -17.39
N ARG A 85 -9.42 8.93 -17.51
CA ARG A 85 -8.26 9.22 -18.36
C ARG A 85 -7.23 10.00 -17.57
N ALA A 86 -5.95 9.65 -17.74
CA ALA A 86 -4.87 10.46 -17.21
C ALA A 86 -4.83 11.81 -17.95
N PRO A 87 -4.57 12.93 -17.25
CA PRO A 87 -4.17 14.16 -17.89
C PRO A 87 -2.84 13.97 -18.64
N ASP A 88 -2.68 14.64 -19.77
CA ASP A 88 -1.41 14.66 -20.52
C ASP A 88 -0.42 15.66 -19.89
N LYS A 89 0.02 15.36 -18.66
CA LYS A 89 1.04 16.12 -17.94
C LYS A 89 2.02 15.18 -17.28
N LYS A 90 3.28 15.61 -17.19
CA LYS A 90 4.30 14.85 -16.47
C LYS A 90 4.08 14.93 -14.96
N VAL A 91 4.16 13.77 -14.31
CA VAL A 91 4.25 13.61 -12.86
C VAL A 91 5.45 12.75 -12.51
N TRP A 92 5.86 12.73 -11.25
CA TRP A 92 6.94 11.87 -10.76
C TRP A 92 6.68 11.42 -9.33
N VAL A 93 7.38 10.37 -8.91
CA VAL A 93 7.34 9.94 -7.51
C VAL A 93 8.36 10.73 -6.72
N HIS A 94 7.93 11.43 -5.66
CA HIS A 94 8.79 12.35 -4.91
C HIS A 94 9.95 11.66 -4.19
N THR A 95 9.74 10.44 -3.69
CA THR A 95 10.68 9.67 -2.88
C THR A 95 10.67 8.20 -3.25
N ASN A 96 11.74 7.47 -2.92
CA ASN A 96 11.72 6.02 -2.98
C ASN A 96 10.79 5.47 -1.89
N GLY A 97 10.10 4.37 -2.18
CA GLY A 97 9.21 3.75 -1.21
C GLY A 97 7.95 3.18 -1.82
N GLN A 98 7.08 2.70 -0.96
CA GLN A 98 5.79 2.16 -1.31
C GLN A 98 4.80 3.29 -1.63
N LEU A 99 4.17 3.19 -2.79
CA LEU A 99 3.01 3.98 -3.18
C LEU A 99 1.75 3.35 -2.58
N GLY A 100 1.58 3.48 -1.26
CA GLY A 100 0.46 2.88 -0.55
C GLY A 100 -0.91 3.39 -1.02
N GLY A 101 -1.88 2.47 -1.10
CA GLY A 101 -3.24 2.70 -1.62
C GLY A 101 -3.36 2.63 -3.14
N MET A 102 -2.26 2.40 -3.88
CA MET A 102 -2.28 2.38 -5.34
C MET A 102 -2.42 0.97 -5.89
N ASP A 103 -3.29 0.78 -6.88
CA ASP A 103 -3.46 -0.46 -7.62
C ASP A 103 -2.71 -0.38 -8.96
N VAL A 104 -1.89 -1.38 -9.30
CA VAL A 104 -1.25 -1.47 -10.62
C VAL A 104 -2.12 -2.29 -11.56
N LEU A 105 -2.39 -1.77 -12.76
CA LEU A 105 -3.14 -2.43 -13.82
C LEU A 105 -2.26 -2.64 -15.07
N ASP A 106 -2.35 -3.82 -15.68
CA ASP A 106 -1.71 -4.10 -16.96
C ASP A 106 -2.44 -3.41 -18.13
N ALA A 107 -1.93 -3.59 -19.35
CA ALA A 107 -2.53 -3.00 -20.56
C ALA A 107 -3.95 -3.53 -20.86
N GLN A 108 -4.34 -4.66 -20.27
CA GLN A 108 -5.68 -5.25 -20.39
C GLN A 108 -6.61 -4.79 -19.24
N GLY A 109 -6.14 -3.93 -18.34
CA GLY A 109 -6.88 -3.45 -17.17
C GLY A 109 -6.98 -4.47 -16.04
N ARG A 110 -6.23 -5.57 -16.08
CA ARG A 110 -6.18 -6.55 -15.00
C ARG A 110 -5.26 -6.06 -13.90
N ARG A 111 -5.65 -6.26 -12.64
CA ARG A 111 -4.81 -5.90 -11.50
C ARG A 111 -3.60 -6.82 -11.42
N VAL A 112 -2.41 -6.22 -11.38
CA VAL A 112 -1.12 -6.89 -11.24
C VAL A 112 -0.74 -6.95 -9.76
N CYS A 113 -0.76 -5.82 -9.07
CA CYS A 113 -0.41 -5.75 -7.65
C CYS A 113 -1.09 -4.56 -6.96
N THR A 114 -0.95 -4.50 -5.65
CA THR A 114 -1.32 -3.38 -4.78
C THR A 114 -0.06 -2.81 -4.14
N ASP A 115 -0.05 -1.52 -3.89
CA ASP A 115 1.01 -0.80 -3.18
C ASP A 115 2.40 -1.02 -3.80
N PRO A 116 2.61 -0.63 -5.09
CA PRO A 116 3.88 -0.83 -5.77
C PRO A 116 5.00 -0.03 -5.11
N VAL A 117 6.22 -0.52 -5.25
CA VAL A 117 7.42 0.12 -4.71
C VAL A 117 8.08 0.97 -5.79
N ALA A 118 8.19 2.26 -5.55
CA ALA A 118 8.94 3.19 -6.36
C ALA A 118 10.43 3.19 -5.98
N SER A 119 11.28 3.09 -7.00
CA SER A 119 12.71 3.34 -6.92
C SER A 119 13.09 4.33 -7.99
N ASN A 120 13.22 5.59 -7.59
CA ASN A 120 13.83 6.63 -8.38
C ASN A 120 15.31 6.32 -8.55
N LYS A 121 15.84 6.56 -9.76
CA LYS A 121 17.25 6.37 -10.18
C LYS A 121 18.25 6.31 -9.03
N PHE A 122 18.43 5.11 -8.46
CA PHE A 122 19.38 4.87 -7.37
C PHE A 122 20.66 4.23 -7.92
N ARG A 123 20.54 3.37 -8.94
CA ARG A 123 21.64 2.75 -9.69
C ARG A 123 21.18 2.50 -11.13
N GLY A 124 21.61 3.34 -12.06
CA GLY A 124 21.26 3.24 -13.48
C GLY A 124 20.56 4.48 -14.01
N PRO A 125 20.35 4.56 -15.33
CA PRO A 125 19.82 5.75 -15.97
C PRO A 125 18.30 5.91 -15.80
N ASP A 126 17.57 4.99 -15.16
CA ASP A 126 16.09 4.94 -15.20
C ASP A 126 15.43 4.74 -13.82
N SER A 127 14.19 5.23 -13.66
CA SER A 127 13.35 5.02 -12.46
C SER A 127 12.41 3.84 -12.67
N TYR A 128 11.99 3.21 -11.58
CA TYR A 128 11.18 1.99 -11.64
C TYR A 128 10.01 2.03 -10.66
N LEU A 129 8.92 1.38 -11.06
CA LEU A 129 7.85 0.93 -10.18
C LEU A 129 7.84 -0.60 -10.19
N PHE A 130 7.96 -1.21 -9.02
CA PHE A 130 7.99 -2.67 -8.87
C PHE A 130 6.72 -3.16 -8.19
N CYS A 131 6.16 -4.24 -8.71
CA CYS A 131 5.18 -5.06 -8.00
C CYS A 131 5.92 -6.15 -7.22
N PRO A 132 5.96 -6.09 -5.87
CA PRO A 132 6.55 -7.14 -5.04
C PRO A 132 5.72 -8.44 -5.03
#